data_AF-A0A2G9MNR5-F1
#
_entry.id   AF-A0A2G9MNR5-F1
#
_cell.length_a   1.000
_cell.length_b   1.000
_cell.length_c   1.000
_cell.angle_alpha   90.00
_cell.angle_beta   90.00
_cell.angle_gamma   90.00
#
_symmetry.space_group_name_H-M   'P 1'
#
loop_
_entity.id
_entity.type
_entity.pdbx_description
1 polymer ?
#
loop_
_entity_poly.entity_id
_entity_poly.type
_entity_poly.pdbx_seq_one_letter_code
_entity_poly.pdbx_strand_id
1 'polypeptide(L)'
;MNIAIIISAKDPASMNIGESLEKYKLPKNVTIHTVDTAPVYSEQVIDEIEADMYIFASKHSAKGLASLTLHSPGNWFSNDLGG
;
A
#
# COMPACT_ATOMS: atom_id res chain seq x y z
N MET A 1 18.65 -4.14 0.36
CA MET A 1 17.39 -3.49 -0.01
C MET A 1 16.24 -4.41 0.33
N ASN A 2 15.65 -4.22 1.48
CA ASN A 2 14.44 -4.87 1.97
C ASN A 2 13.23 -4.04 1.50
N ILE A 3 12.20 -4.70 0.99
CA ILE A 3 11.00 -4.06 0.43
C ILE A 3 9.79 -4.56 1.21
N ALA A 4 8.99 -3.64 1.73
CA ALA A 4 7.71 -3.95 2.35
C ALA A 4 6.57 -3.57 1.41
N ILE A 5 5.74 -4.55 1.03
CA ILE A 5 4.47 -4.33 0.33
C ILE A 5 3.38 -4.18 1.38
N ILE A 6 2.69 -3.05 1.38
CA ILE A 6 1.62 -2.74 2.33
C ILE A 6 0.27 -2.92 1.64
N ILE A 7 -0.57 -3.79 2.19
CA ILE A 7 -1.95 -4.02 1.76
C ILE A 7 -2.93 -3.71 2.89
N SER A 8 -4.13 -3.20 2.56
CA SER A 8 -5.16 -2.88 3.54
C SER A 8 -6.31 -3.87 3.53
N ALA A 9 -6.68 -4.39 4.70
CA ALA A 9 -7.87 -5.22 4.88
C ALA A 9 -9.19 -4.49 4.56
N LYS A 10 -9.17 -3.15 4.52
CA LYS A 10 -10.33 -2.29 4.20
C LYS A 10 -10.43 -1.94 2.71
N ASP A 11 -9.50 -2.39 1.89
CA ASP A 11 -9.45 -2.08 0.46
C ASP A 11 -9.53 -3.37 -0.38
N PRO A 12 -10.65 -3.60 -1.08
CA PRO A 12 -10.83 -4.78 -1.93
C PRO A 12 -9.75 -4.95 -3.01
N ALA A 13 -9.21 -3.86 -3.56
CA ALA A 13 -8.14 -3.94 -4.55
C ALA A 13 -6.82 -4.38 -3.89
N SER A 14 -6.53 -3.84 -2.70
CA SER A 14 -5.37 -4.25 -1.89
C SER A 14 -5.39 -5.76 -1.62
N MET A 15 -6.53 -6.27 -1.15
CA MET A 15 -6.70 -7.69 -0.83
C MET A 15 -6.55 -8.57 -2.07
N ASN A 16 -7.14 -8.17 -3.20
CA ASN A 16 -6.99 -8.89 -4.47
C ASN A 16 -5.52 -8.96 -4.93
N ILE A 17 -4.79 -7.84 -4.83
CA ILE A 17 -3.36 -7.80 -5.16
C ILE A 17 -2.58 -8.71 -4.20
N GLY A 18 -2.85 -8.66 -2.90
CA GLY A 18 -2.23 -9.53 -1.88
C GLY A 18 -2.40 -11.02 -2.19
N GLU A 19 -3.64 -11.46 -2.39
CA GLU A 19 -3.96 -12.85 -2.76
C GLU A 19 -3.28 -13.30 -4.07
N SER A 20 -3.11 -12.37 -5.03
CA SER A 20 -2.39 -12.64 -6.26
C SER A 20 -0.90 -12.82 -6.00
N LEU A 21 -0.29 -11.95 -5.20
CA LEU A 21 1.14 -11.99 -4.85
C LEU A 21 1.52 -13.25 -4.07
N GLU A 22 0.65 -13.73 -3.18
CA GLU A 22 0.86 -14.98 -2.41
C GLU A 22 1.02 -16.22 -3.30
N LYS A 23 0.48 -16.18 -4.52
CA LYS A 23 0.62 -17.29 -5.50
C LYS A 23 2.03 -17.34 -6.10
N TYR A 24 2.81 -16.27 -5.97
CA TYR A 24 4.15 -16.18 -6.52
C TYR A 24 5.20 -16.42 -5.43
N LYS A 25 6.33 -17.02 -5.83
CA LYS A 25 7.50 -17.12 -4.97
C LYS A 25 8.22 -15.77 -4.97
N LEU A 26 7.84 -14.90 -4.03
CA LEU A 26 8.48 -13.60 -3.87
C LEU A 26 9.97 -13.74 -3.51
N PRO A 27 10.81 -12.77 -3.92
CA PRO A 27 12.19 -12.69 -3.46
C PRO A 27 12.28 -12.63 -1.93
N LYS A 28 13.35 -13.17 -1.34
CA LYS A 28 13.51 -13.25 0.13
C LYS A 28 13.53 -11.89 0.84
N ASN A 29 13.88 -10.84 0.10
CA ASN A 29 13.97 -9.47 0.60
C ASN A 29 12.66 -8.68 0.41
N VAL A 30 11.56 -9.35 0.03
CA VAL A 30 10.23 -8.75 -0.13
C VAL A 30 9.28 -9.38 0.88
N THR A 31 8.65 -8.55 1.70
CA THR A 31 7.63 -8.96 2.66
C THR A 31 6.29 -8.30 2.33
N ILE A 32 5.18 -8.97 2.65
CA ILE A 32 3.84 -8.40 2.56
C ILE A 32 3.34 -8.17 3.98
N HIS A 33 2.83 -6.97 4.25
CA HIS A 33 2.23 -6.60 5.52
C HIS A 33 0.79 -6.15 5.30
N THR A 34 -0.13 -6.72 6.08
CA THR A 34 -1.53 -6.35 6.07
C THR A 34 -1.83 -5.38 7.21
N VAL A 35 -2.49 -4.26 6.89
CA VAL A 35 -2.91 -3.25 7.86
C VAL A 35 -4.43 -3.15 7.93
N ASP A 36 -4.95 -2.88 9.11
CA ASP A 36 -6.39 -2.72 9.37
C ASP A 36 -6.89 -1.27 9.20
N THR A 37 -6.03 -0.40 8.69
CA THR A 37 -6.32 1.01 8.39
C THR A 37 -6.29 1.25 6.88
N ALA A 38 -6.88 2.36 6.41
CA ALA A 38 -6.68 2.76 5.02
C ALA A 38 -5.21 3.18 4.86
N PRO A 39 -4.53 2.86 3.73
CA PRO A 39 -3.09 3.11 3.56
C PRO A 39 -2.65 4.54 3.82
N VAL A 40 -3.51 5.52 3.51
CA VAL A 40 -3.26 6.95 3.71
C VAL A 40 -3.20 7.38 5.19
N TYR A 41 -3.65 6.53 6.13
CA TYR A 41 -3.63 6.77 7.57
C TYR A 41 -2.76 5.75 8.32
N SER A 42 -1.84 5.08 7.62
CA SER A 42 -1.08 3.96 8.18
C SER A 42 0.28 4.35 8.76
N GLU A 43 0.60 5.64 8.90
CA GLU A 43 1.93 6.13 9.34
C GLU A 43 2.47 5.40 10.56
N GLN A 44 1.69 5.33 11.63
CA GLN A 44 2.08 4.68 12.88
C GLN A 44 2.36 3.18 12.72
N VAL A 45 1.69 2.51 11.78
CA VAL A 45 1.86 1.07 11.52
C VAL A 45 3.10 0.83 10.65
N ILE A 46 3.44 1.78 9.79
CA ILE A 46 4.62 1.71 8.92
C ILE A 46 5.90 1.92 9.73
N ASP A 47 5.87 2.76 10.77
CA ASP A 47 7.03 3.02 11.66
C ASP A 47 7.54 1.75 12.37
N GLU A 48 6.69 0.74 12.54
CA GLU A 48 7.07 -0.55 13.13
C GLU A 48 7.66 -1.55 12.12
N ILE A 49 7.62 -1.23 10.82
CA ILE A 49 8.07 -2.11 9.73
C ILE A 49 9.42 -1.61 9.21
N GLU A 50 10.49 -2.35 9.46
CA GLU A 50 11.83 -2.00 8.96
C GLU A 50 12.00 -2.38 7.48
N ALA A 51 12.05 -1.39 6.58
CA ALA A 51 12.30 -1.60 5.15
C ALA A 51 13.06 -0.42 4.51
N ASP A 52 13.78 -0.70 3.42
CA ASP A 52 14.44 0.33 2.61
C ASP A 52 13.46 0.99 1.63
N MET A 53 12.35 0.32 1.31
CA MET A 53 11.31 0.80 0.40
C MET A 53 9.94 0.25 0.80
N TYR A 54 8.92 1.12 0.75
CA TYR A 54 7.53 0.76 0.96
C TYR A 54 6.74 0.86 -0.35
N ILE A 55 5.95 -0.16 -0.65
CA ILE A 55 5.06 -0.20 -1.82
C ILE A 55 3.62 -0.37 -1.32
N PHE A 56 2.82 0.68 -1.45
CA PHE A 56 1.38 0.61 -1.14
C PHE A 56 0.62 0.07 -2.33
N ALA A 57 0.07 -1.13 -2.18
CA ALA A 57 -0.80 -1.73 -3.19
C ALA A 57 -2.25 -1.40 -2.84
N SER A 58 -2.78 -0.31 -3.41
CA SER A 58 -4.12 0.22 -3.06
C SER A 58 -4.96 0.62 -4.27
N LYS A 59 -6.28 0.75 -4.08
CA LYS A 59 -7.21 1.30 -5.07
C LYS A 59 -6.96 2.78 -5.31
N HIS A 60 -7.12 3.18 -6.56
CA HIS A 60 -7.42 4.55 -6.93
C HIS A 60 -8.94 4.71 -7.11
N SER A 61 -9.53 5.75 -6.54
CA SER A 61 -10.97 6.02 -6.67
C SER A 61 -11.20 7.37 -7.35
N ALA A 62 -11.72 7.32 -8.58
CA ALA A 62 -12.09 8.49 -9.37
C ALA A 62 -13.35 8.19 -10.20
N LYS A 63 -14.03 9.23 -10.69
CA LYS A 63 -15.18 9.07 -11.58
C LYS A 63 -14.72 8.66 -12.97
N GLY A 64 -14.78 7.36 -13.25
CA GLY A 64 -14.91 6.81 -14.60
C GLY A 64 -13.62 6.75 -15.43
N LEU A 65 -12.72 5.82 -15.09
CA LEU A 65 -11.76 5.22 -16.03
C LEU A 65 -11.11 3.98 -15.38
N ALA A 66 -11.05 2.85 -16.09
CA ALA A 66 -10.20 1.73 -15.68
C ALA A 66 -8.73 2.13 -15.86
N SER A 67 -7.96 2.12 -14.77
CA SER A 67 -6.58 2.60 -14.77
C SER A 67 -5.71 1.82 -13.80
N LEU A 68 -4.41 1.79 -14.11
CA LEU A 68 -3.34 1.37 -13.20
C LEU A 68 -2.45 2.58 -12.98
N THR A 69 -2.32 3.03 -11.74
CA THR A 69 -1.68 4.31 -11.40
C THR A 69 -0.51 4.11 -10.45
N LEU A 70 0.44 5.05 -10.46
CA LEU A 70 1.54 5.14 -9.50
C LEU A 70 1.72 6.60 -9.11
N HIS A 71 1.91 6.86 -7.82
CA HIS A 71 2.33 8.17 -7.32
C HIS A 71 3.01 8.00 -5.96
N SER A 72 3.80 8.99 -5.56
CA SER A 72 4.21 9.14 -4.16
C SER A 72 3.09 9.80 -3.35
N PRO A 73 2.85 9.40 -2.09
CA PRO A 73 2.00 10.19 -1.19
C PRO A 73 2.69 11.53 -0.85
N GLY A 74 1.89 12.52 -0.47
CA GLY A 74 2.39 13.83 -0.04
C GLY A 74 1.32 14.92 -0.08
N ASN A 75 1.41 15.85 0.86
CA ASN A 75 0.49 16.99 0.98
C ASN A 75 1.20 18.28 0.58
N TRP A 76 0.64 19.01 -0.41
CA TRP A 76 1.19 20.30 -0.83
C TRP A 76 0.83 21.44 0.13
N PHE A 77 -0.37 21.40 0.72
CA PHE A 77 -0.88 22.46 1.60
C PHE A 77 -1.69 21.92 2.79
N SER A 78 -2.78 21.17 2.54
CA SER A 78 -3.61 20.53 3.58
C SER A 78 -3.50 19.00 3.54
N ASN A 79 -3.86 18.35 4.64
CA ASN A 79 -3.82 16.89 4.82
C ASN A 79 -5.23 16.28 5.00
N ASP A 80 -6.21 16.78 4.26
CA ASP A 80 -7.63 16.42 4.40
C ASP A 80 -7.93 14.92 4.17
N LEU A 81 -7.01 14.20 3.54
CA LEU A 81 -7.12 12.78 3.21
C LEU A 81 -5.96 11.93 3.77
N GLY A 82 -5.28 12.43 4.79
CA GLY A 82 -4.21 11.72 5.49
C GLY A 82 -2.80 12.30 5.25
N GLY A 83 -1.84 11.70 5.96
CA GLY A 83 -0.49 12.19 6.21
C GLY A 83 -0.37 12.82 7.58
#